data_AF-A0A1J0RCD0-F1
#
_entry.id   AF-A0A1J0RCD0-F1
#
_cell.length_a   1.000
_cell.length_b   1.000
_cell.length_c   1.000
_cell.angle_alpha   90.00
_cell.angle_beta   90.00
_cell.angle_gamma   90.00
#
_symmetry.space_group_name_H-M   'P 1'
#
loop_
_entity.id
_entity.type
_entity.pdbx_description
1 polymer ?
#
loop_
_entity_poly.entity_id
_entity_poly.type
_entity_poly.pdbx_seq_one_letter_code
_entity_poly.pdbx_strand_id
1 'polypeptide(L)'
;MLNAGTQPPDTIQAIEHLAAEIGALNLSQAPANFRDSIKEDKTWQTLADTEKPSADDDKATWEKYYNYWAASKKQIEKKKEQYETWGKKNLAGDYLSELKKYAEIAYNTYTNAELTEYATLETTRKTQADLALYGAAGPAKENAEDAAGTLENTCGLGGGGSSNKAGSTIRRDMACLCAKGTGTAVNNVCCPDCDYSDEPEWTSAAHAKTKFDHLITKCTAYAPTLQLTSSNLNKILAKLHVTISGIQCTAAKKPYVLGHLDGDGTGGCNGKSEGNSGVCVIYKETAGGTTKHADIAWEQPAKLA
;
A
#
# COMPACT_ATOMS: atom_id res chain seq x y z
N MET A 1 5.76 3.64 -6.73
CA MET A 1 4.56 4.42 -6.38
C MET A 1 3.34 3.54 -6.48
N LEU A 2 2.89 2.99 -5.35
CA LEU A 2 1.57 2.36 -5.19
C LEU A 2 0.54 3.43 -4.82
N ASN A 3 0.49 4.50 -5.62
CA ASN A 3 -0.58 5.51 -5.53
C ASN A 3 -1.73 5.21 -6.49
N ALA A 4 -1.67 4.10 -7.23
CA ALA A 4 -2.83 3.56 -7.94
C ALA A 4 -3.70 2.75 -6.96
N GLY A 5 -4.35 3.46 -6.04
CA GLY A 5 -5.23 2.84 -5.04
C GLY A 5 -5.41 3.62 -3.74
N THR A 6 -4.89 4.84 -3.60
CA THR A 6 -5.23 5.68 -2.45
C THR A 6 -6.61 6.30 -2.64
N GLN A 7 -7.67 5.50 -2.44
CA GLN A 7 -8.93 6.02 -1.90
C GLN A 7 -9.90 4.98 -1.29
N PRO A 8 -9.42 3.99 -0.50
CA PRO A 8 -10.28 3.36 0.51
C PRO A 8 -10.36 4.04 1.90
N PRO A 9 -9.37 4.82 2.44
CA PRO A 9 -9.50 5.34 3.81
C PRO A 9 -10.54 6.45 3.91
N ASP A 10 -10.59 7.34 2.92
CA ASP A 10 -11.55 8.45 2.87
C ASP A 10 -12.99 7.95 2.71
N THR A 11 -13.20 6.82 2.02
CA THR A 11 -14.55 6.33 1.71
C THR A 11 -15.23 5.73 2.93
N ILE A 12 -14.53 4.91 3.72
CA ILE A 12 -15.10 4.34 4.97
C ILE A 12 -15.36 5.45 5.98
N GLN A 13 -14.39 6.35 6.18
CA GLN A 13 -14.58 7.50 7.08
C GLN A 13 -15.71 8.43 6.59
N ALA A 14 -15.86 8.61 5.27
CA ALA A 14 -16.98 9.37 4.72
C ALA A 14 -18.33 8.66 4.94
N ILE A 15 -18.39 7.33 4.82
CA ILE A 15 -19.58 6.53 5.12
C ILE A 15 -19.95 6.67 6.60
N GLU A 16 -18.99 6.45 7.52
CA GLU A 16 -19.19 6.60 8.96
C GLU A 16 -19.59 8.04 9.33
N HIS A 17 -18.95 9.04 8.72
CA HIS A 17 -19.27 10.45 8.92
C HIS A 17 -20.69 10.79 8.47
N LEU A 18 -21.08 10.38 7.25
CA LEU A 18 -22.42 10.62 6.72
C LEU A 18 -23.47 9.92 7.58
N ALA A 19 -23.23 8.68 8.00
CA ALA A 19 -24.11 7.95 8.90
C ALA A 19 -24.27 8.72 10.23
N ALA A 20 -23.18 9.17 10.83
CA ALA A 20 -23.22 9.96 12.06
C ALA A 20 -23.94 11.32 11.90
N GLU A 21 -23.86 11.97 10.74
CA GLU A 21 -24.62 13.20 10.44
C GLU A 21 -26.14 12.93 10.35
N ILE A 22 -26.55 11.81 9.74
CA ILE A 22 -27.96 11.38 9.72
C ILE A 22 -28.42 11.05 11.16
N GLY A 23 -27.59 10.36 11.93
CA GLY A 23 -27.83 10.11 13.35
C GLY A 23 -27.93 11.39 14.17
N ALA A 24 -27.11 12.40 13.87
CA ALA A 24 -27.15 13.72 14.51
C ALA A 24 -28.44 14.47 14.19
N LEU A 25 -28.94 14.39 12.95
CA LEU A 25 -30.25 14.92 12.58
C LEU A 25 -31.35 14.30 13.42
N ASN A 26 -31.40 12.96 13.52
CA ASN A 26 -32.40 12.27 14.32
C ASN A 26 -32.26 12.57 15.82
N LEU A 27 -31.03 12.53 16.34
CA LEU A 27 -30.73 12.82 17.75
C LEU A 27 -31.09 14.27 18.10
N SER A 28 -30.95 15.23 17.17
CA SER A 28 -31.33 16.63 17.40
C SER A 28 -32.83 16.80 17.68
N GLN A 29 -33.68 15.90 17.18
CA GLN A 29 -35.14 15.90 17.42
C GLN A 29 -35.51 15.24 18.75
N ALA A 30 -34.56 14.58 19.43
CA ALA A 30 -34.81 13.89 20.69
C ALA A 30 -34.92 14.88 21.87
N PRO A 31 -35.63 14.50 22.95
CA PRO A 31 -35.68 15.28 24.18
C PRO A 31 -34.30 15.62 24.75
N ALA A 32 -34.16 16.81 25.33
CA ALA A 32 -32.88 17.30 25.87
C ALA A 32 -32.26 16.33 26.88
N ASN A 33 -33.05 15.82 27.83
CA ASN A 33 -32.59 14.87 28.84
C ASN A 33 -32.00 13.58 28.24
N PHE A 34 -32.52 13.10 27.11
CA PHE A 34 -31.94 11.95 26.40
C PHE A 34 -30.64 12.33 25.69
N ARG A 35 -30.57 13.50 25.05
CA ARG A 35 -29.34 13.94 24.37
C ARG A 35 -28.20 14.18 25.38
N ASP A 36 -28.52 14.71 26.55
CA ASP A 36 -27.55 15.07 27.59
C ASP A 36 -26.94 13.84 28.29
N SER A 37 -27.65 12.71 28.27
CA SER A 37 -27.18 11.44 28.83
C SER A 37 -26.20 10.70 27.91
N ILE A 38 -26.18 11.00 26.61
CA ILE A 38 -25.16 10.51 25.69
C ILE A 38 -23.86 11.30 25.88
N LYS A 39 -22.70 10.62 25.97
CA LYS A 39 -21.38 11.22 26.12
C LYS A 39 -20.59 10.99 24.84
N GLU A 40 -20.28 12.06 24.11
CA GLU A 40 -19.64 12.01 22.79
C GLU A 40 -18.19 11.52 22.80
N ASP A 41 -17.55 11.50 23.97
CA ASP A 41 -16.18 11.07 24.20
C ASP A 41 -16.08 9.63 24.75
N LYS A 42 -17.21 8.95 24.99
CA LYS A 42 -17.28 7.60 25.54
C LYS A 42 -17.94 6.62 24.59
N THR A 43 -17.53 5.36 24.69
CA THR A 43 -18.26 4.21 24.15
C THR A 43 -19.07 3.52 25.25
N TRP A 44 -20.03 2.68 24.86
CA TRP A 44 -20.82 1.83 25.77
C TRP A 44 -19.93 1.08 26.77
N GLN A 45 -18.83 0.51 26.28
CA GLN A 45 -17.88 -0.27 27.07
C GLN A 45 -17.14 0.58 28.12
N THR A 46 -16.91 1.86 27.82
CA THR A 46 -16.20 2.79 28.71
C THR A 46 -17.11 3.61 29.63
N LEU A 47 -18.43 3.52 29.47
CA LEU A 47 -19.37 4.16 30.38
C LEU A 47 -19.29 3.54 31.77
N ALA A 48 -19.31 4.39 32.80
CA ALA A 48 -19.49 3.93 34.15
C ALA A 48 -20.87 3.29 34.30
N ASP A 49 -21.01 2.28 35.16
CA ASP A 49 -22.29 1.60 35.34
C ASP A 49 -23.39 2.53 35.89
N THR A 50 -23.00 3.61 36.57
CA THR A 50 -23.90 4.68 37.01
C THR A 50 -24.43 5.56 35.88
N GLU A 51 -23.79 5.54 34.71
CA GLU A 51 -24.20 6.28 33.51
C GLU A 51 -25.10 5.45 32.57
N LYS A 52 -25.23 4.14 32.82
CA LYS A 52 -26.05 3.23 32.03
C LYS A 52 -27.49 3.18 32.57
N PRO A 53 -28.50 2.96 31.73
CA PRO A 53 -29.87 2.75 32.20
C PRO A 53 -29.96 1.55 33.15
N SER A 54 -30.82 1.66 34.15
CA SER A 54 -31.06 0.58 35.14
C SER A 54 -32.10 -0.43 34.68
N ALA A 55 -33.01 -0.08 33.76
CA ALA A 55 -34.00 -0.99 33.20
C ALA A 55 -33.38 -1.85 32.09
N ASP A 56 -33.66 -3.15 32.09
CA ASP A 56 -33.02 -4.11 31.19
C ASP A 56 -33.32 -3.86 29.70
N ASP A 57 -34.57 -3.53 29.35
CA ASP A 57 -34.95 -3.23 27.96
C ASP A 57 -34.27 -1.96 27.42
N ASP A 58 -34.14 -0.94 28.29
CA ASP A 58 -33.41 0.29 27.96
C ASP A 58 -31.92 0.00 27.81
N LYS A 59 -31.37 -0.86 28.68
CA LYS A 59 -29.97 -1.26 28.64
C LYS A 59 -29.62 -1.98 27.33
N ALA A 60 -30.47 -2.90 26.87
CA ALA A 60 -30.27 -3.61 25.61
C ALA A 60 -30.32 -2.64 24.41
N THR A 61 -31.25 -1.70 24.42
CA THR A 61 -31.35 -0.66 23.38
C THR A 61 -30.12 0.24 23.38
N TRP A 62 -29.66 0.67 24.56
CA TRP A 62 -28.47 1.49 24.69
C TRP A 62 -27.23 0.73 24.25
N GLU A 63 -27.02 -0.50 24.69
CA GLU A 63 -25.91 -1.34 24.25
C GLU A 63 -25.84 -1.43 22.72
N LYS A 64 -26.99 -1.61 22.06
CA LYS A 64 -27.08 -1.67 20.60
C LYS A 64 -26.66 -0.36 19.93
N TYR A 65 -27.17 0.79 20.39
CA TYR A 65 -27.10 2.05 19.64
C TYR A 65 -26.11 3.10 20.19
N TYR A 66 -25.61 2.94 21.41
CA TYR A 66 -24.90 4.01 22.14
C TYR A 66 -23.69 4.55 21.37
N ASN A 67 -22.85 3.68 20.83
CA ASN A 67 -21.65 4.10 20.11
C ASN A 67 -21.99 4.95 18.87
N TYR A 68 -23.08 4.63 18.18
CA TYR A 68 -23.59 5.43 17.07
C TYR A 68 -24.17 6.77 17.54
N TRP A 69 -24.90 6.78 18.66
CA TRP A 69 -25.39 8.03 19.25
C TRP A 69 -24.26 8.94 19.74
N ALA A 70 -23.20 8.39 20.35
CA ALA A 70 -22.02 9.15 20.76
C ALA A 70 -21.32 9.79 19.55
N ALA A 71 -21.12 9.02 18.46
CA ALA A 71 -20.58 9.54 17.21
C ALA A 71 -21.47 10.62 16.59
N SER A 72 -22.79 10.46 16.65
CA SER A 72 -23.78 11.44 16.20
C SER A 72 -23.72 12.72 17.03
N LYS A 73 -23.68 12.61 18.36
CA LYS A 73 -23.56 13.74 19.28
C LYS A 73 -22.27 14.54 19.01
N LYS A 74 -21.18 13.87 18.68
CA LYS A 74 -19.94 14.53 18.27
C LYS A 74 -20.12 15.41 17.03
N GLN A 75 -20.99 15.06 16.08
CA GLN A 75 -21.30 15.94 14.94
C GLN A 75 -22.18 17.12 15.35
N ILE A 76 -23.13 16.91 16.28
CA ILE A 76 -23.91 18.00 16.88
C ILE A 76 -22.98 19.03 17.49
N GLU A 77 -22.02 18.63 18.33
CA GLU A 77 -21.09 19.57 18.98
C GLU A 77 -20.19 20.31 17.97
N LYS A 78 -19.77 19.65 16.89
CA LYS A 78 -18.99 20.28 15.81
C LYS A 78 -19.78 21.34 15.04
N LYS A 79 -21.09 21.15 14.87
CA LYS A 79 -21.98 22.00 14.06
C LYS A 79 -23.19 22.47 14.88
N LYS A 80 -22.93 22.92 16.11
CA LYS A 80 -23.94 23.16 17.14
C LYS A 80 -25.10 24.02 16.69
N GLU A 81 -24.81 25.21 16.15
CA GLU A 81 -25.85 26.16 15.71
C GLU A 81 -26.78 25.56 14.63
N GLN A 82 -26.20 24.77 13.72
CA GLN A 82 -26.95 24.13 12.63
C GLN A 82 -27.90 23.07 13.18
N TYR A 83 -27.41 22.16 14.03
CA TYR A 83 -28.22 21.09 14.61
C TYR A 83 -29.23 21.61 15.62
N GLU A 84 -28.93 22.67 16.37
CA GLU A 84 -29.92 23.35 17.21
C GLU A 84 -31.05 23.98 16.39
N THR A 85 -30.72 24.59 15.26
CA THR A 85 -31.70 25.16 14.33
C THR A 85 -32.60 24.06 13.75
N TRP A 86 -32.03 22.93 13.36
CA TRP A 86 -32.81 21.78 12.88
C TRP A 86 -33.65 21.13 13.99
N GLY A 87 -33.11 20.99 15.20
CA GLY A 87 -33.84 20.51 16.37
C GLY A 87 -35.10 21.32 16.68
N LYS A 88 -35.04 22.64 16.51
CA LYS A 88 -36.17 23.56 16.72
C LYS A 88 -37.29 23.44 15.68
N LYS A 89 -37.08 22.71 14.57
CA LYS A 89 -38.11 22.54 13.53
C LYS A 89 -39.29 21.69 13.98
N ASN A 90 -39.17 20.93 15.07
CA ASN A 90 -40.24 20.08 15.61
C ASN A 90 -40.97 19.31 14.51
N LEU A 91 -40.25 18.40 13.84
CA LEU A 91 -40.78 17.69 12.69
C LEU A 91 -42.12 17.01 13.02
N ALA A 92 -43.08 17.14 12.10
CA ALA A 92 -44.36 16.45 12.23
C ALA A 92 -44.16 14.91 12.23
N GLY A 93 -45.14 14.18 12.76
CA GLY A 93 -45.03 12.74 13.03
C GLY A 93 -44.53 11.90 11.84
N ASP A 94 -45.02 12.17 10.64
CA ASP A 94 -44.63 11.42 9.43
C ASP A 94 -43.17 11.67 9.04
N TYR A 95 -42.71 12.92 9.06
CA TYR A 95 -41.31 13.27 8.79
C TYR A 95 -40.36 12.74 9.86
N LEU A 96 -40.80 12.76 11.13
CA LEU A 96 -40.01 12.17 12.21
C LEU A 96 -39.90 10.64 12.07
N SER A 97 -40.99 9.98 11.65
CA SER A 97 -41.00 8.54 11.36
C SER A 97 -40.05 8.20 10.21
N GLU A 98 -40.06 9.00 9.15
CA GLU A 98 -39.15 8.83 8.01
C GLU A 98 -37.68 9.07 8.40
N LEU A 99 -37.39 10.12 9.17
CA LEU A 99 -36.05 10.37 9.70
C LEU A 99 -35.54 9.22 10.58
N LYS A 100 -36.40 8.63 11.41
CA LYS A 100 -36.05 7.44 12.20
C LYS A 100 -35.68 6.24 11.32
N LYS A 101 -36.38 6.02 10.21
CA LYS A 101 -36.02 4.97 9.23
C LYS A 101 -34.64 5.22 8.64
N TYR A 102 -34.35 6.45 8.23
CA TYR A 102 -33.02 6.79 7.72
C TYR A 102 -31.94 6.66 8.78
N ALA A 103 -32.22 7.02 10.03
CA ALA A 103 -31.30 6.83 11.15
C ALA A 103 -31.00 5.36 11.43
N GLU A 104 -31.98 4.46 11.26
CA GLU A 104 -31.77 3.01 11.38
C GLU A 104 -30.92 2.45 10.22
N ILE A 105 -31.17 2.91 8.98
CA ILE A 105 -30.32 2.55 7.83
C ILE A 105 -28.88 3.03 8.04
N ALA A 106 -28.71 4.26 8.51
CA ALA A 106 -27.42 4.84 8.82
C ALA A 106 -26.73 4.08 9.97
N TYR A 107 -27.45 3.69 11.02
CA TYR A 107 -26.93 2.83 12.07
C TYR A 107 -26.42 1.50 11.51
N ASN A 108 -27.24 0.78 10.75
CA ASN A 108 -26.85 -0.51 10.16
C ASN A 108 -25.63 -0.40 9.26
N THR A 109 -25.50 0.74 8.55
CA THR A 109 -24.32 1.04 7.73
C THR A 109 -23.10 1.30 8.61
N TYR A 110 -23.23 2.15 9.62
CA TYR A 110 -22.16 2.50 10.57
C TYR A 110 -21.61 1.29 11.32
N THR A 111 -22.46 0.31 11.64
CA THR A 111 -22.08 -0.91 12.34
C THR A 111 -21.84 -2.11 11.41
N ASN A 112 -21.84 -1.91 10.09
CA ASN A 112 -21.65 -3.03 9.16
C ASN A 112 -20.23 -3.60 9.34
N ALA A 113 -20.14 -4.87 9.71
CA ALA A 113 -18.88 -5.59 9.90
C ALA A 113 -18.01 -5.60 8.63
N GLU A 114 -18.61 -5.54 7.43
CA GLU A 114 -17.89 -5.45 6.16
C GLU A 114 -17.00 -4.19 6.10
N LEU A 115 -17.39 -3.07 6.70
CA LEU A 115 -16.53 -1.87 6.74
C LEU A 115 -15.21 -2.15 7.47
N THR A 116 -15.26 -2.94 8.55
CA THR A 116 -14.05 -3.34 9.29
C THR A 116 -13.22 -4.34 8.49
N GLU A 117 -13.87 -5.26 7.76
CA GLU A 117 -13.20 -6.18 6.85
C GLU A 117 -12.45 -5.43 5.74
N TYR A 118 -13.10 -4.44 5.11
CA TYR A 118 -12.47 -3.60 4.08
C TYR A 118 -11.28 -2.80 4.63
N ALA A 119 -11.40 -2.20 5.81
CA ALA A 119 -10.29 -1.47 6.45
C ALA A 119 -9.09 -2.38 6.77
N THR A 120 -9.37 -3.61 7.21
CA THR A 120 -8.35 -4.63 7.49
C THR A 120 -7.69 -5.12 6.20
N LEU A 121 -8.48 -5.31 5.15
CA LEU A 121 -8.00 -5.70 3.83
C LEU A 121 -7.07 -4.63 3.24
N GLU A 122 -7.43 -3.35 3.33
CA GLU A 122 -6.56 -2.26 2.87
C GLU A 122 -5.21 -2.26 3.60
N THR A 123 -5.23 -2.39 4.94
CA THR A 123 -4.02 -2.46 5.76
C THR A 123 -3.14 -3.64 5.36
N THR A 124 -3.77 -4.80 5.11
CA THR A 124 -3.09 -6.02 4.66
C THR A 124 -2.45 -5.80 3.29
N ARG A 125 -3.21 -5.25 2.34
CA ARG A 125 -2.75 -4.94 0.98
C ARG A 125 -1.57 -3.98 0.97
N LYS A 126 -1.65 -2.90 1.77
CA LYS A 126 -0.53 -1.97 1.96
C LYS A 126 0.72 -2.64 2.52
N THR A 127 0.54 -3.54 3.48
CA THR A 127 1.66 -4.31 4.06
C THR A 127 2.32 -5.20 3.00
N GLN A 128 1.52 -5.88 2.17
CA GLN A 128 2.02 -6.73 1.09
C GLN A 128 2.71 -5.91 -0.02
N ALA A 129 2.16 -4.74 -0.34
CA ALA A 129 2.79 -3.75 -1.19
C ALA A 129 4.19 -3.32 -0.68
N ASP A 130 4.29 -3.00 0.60
CA ASP A 130 5.56 -2.61 1.24
C ASP A 130 6.55 -3.80 1.26
N LEU A 131 6.09 -5.02 1.54
CA LEU A 131 6.92 -6.23 1.48
C LEU A 131 7.47 -6.47 0.07
N ALA A 132 6.66 -6.31 -0.98
CA ALA A 132 7.13 -6.45 -2.36
C ALA A 132 8.13 -5.36 -2.75
N LEU A 133 7.87 -4.11 -2.35
CA LEU A 133 8.72 -2.98 -2.68
C LEU A 133 10.04 -2.98 -1.92
N TYR A 134 10.00 -3.22 -0.61
CA TYR A 134 11.10 -2.95 0.31
C TYR A 134 11.60 -4.19 1.07
N GLY A 135 10.87 -5.31 1.02
CA GLY A 135 11.17 -6.51 1.80
C GLY A 135 10.77 -6.42 3.28
N ALA A 136 10.19 -5.28 3.70
CA ALA A 136 9.75 -5.02 5.07
C ALA A 136 8.64 -3.96 5.08
N ALA A 137 7.94 -3.81 6.20
CA ALA A 137 6.92 -2.77 6.36
C ALA A 137 7.53 -1.35 6.40
N GLY A 138 6.86 -0.40 5.74
CA GLY A 138 7.25 1.01 5.71
C GLY A 138 8.27 1.37 4.60
N PRO A 139 8.59 2.68 4.46
CA PRO A 139 9.41 3.16 3.36
C PRO A 139 10.87 2.68 3.44
N ALA A 140 11.53 2.80 2.30
CA ALA A 140 12.95 2.53 2.10
C ALA A 140 13.84 3.00 3.26
N LYS A 141 14.38 2.06 4.03
CA LYS A 141 15.54 2.28 4.90
C LYS A 141 16.82 1.96 4.14
N GLU A 142 17.96 2.44 4.62
CA GLU A 142 19.23 1.87 4.17
C GLU A 142 19.22 0.37 4.44
N ASN A 143 19.60 -0.42 3.45
CA ASN A 143 19.75 -1.85 3.61
C ASN A 143 21.24 -2.15 3.61
N ALA A 144 21.77 -2.64 4.73
CA ALA A 144 23.20 -2.96 4.85
C ALA A 144 23.65 -3.99 3.80
N GLU A 145 22.73 -4.77 3.24
CA GLU A 145 22.97 -5.71 2.14
C GLU A 145 23.12 -5.03 0.76
N ASP A 146 23.10 -3.70 0.68
CA ASP A 146 23.33 -2.90 -0.55
C ASP A 146 24.72 -2.22 -0.56
N ALA A 147 25.69 -2.72 0.23
CA ALA A 147 27.00 -2.09 0.44
C ALA A 147 28.01 -2.18 -0.74
N ALA A 148 29.13 -1.46 -0.63
CA ALA A 148 30.19 -1.29 -1.64
C ALA A 148 30.70 -2.60 -2.27
N GLY A 149 30.98 -2.60 -3.58
CA GLY A 149 31.66 -3.71 -4.26
C GLY A 149 30.82 -4.98 -4.38
N THR A 150 29.49 -4.87 -4.27
CA THR A 150 28.56 -5.99 -4.30
C THR A 150 27.51 -5.91 -5.40
N LEU A 151 27.67 -5.05 -6.41
CA LEU A 151 26.65 -4.86 -7.44
C LEU A 151 26.41 -6.16 -8.23
N GLU A 152 27.47 -6.81 -8.76
CA GLU A 152 27.31 -8.14 -9.36
C GLU A 152 26.87 -9.20 -8.34
N ASN A 153 27.31 -9.10 -7.09
CA ASN A 153 26.87 -10.02 -6.02
C ASN A 153 25.39 -9.87 -5.70
N THR A 154 24.82 -8.68 -5.89
CA THR A 154 23.46 -8.32 -5.52
C THR A 154 22.51 -8.54 -6.69
N CYS A 155 22.93 -8.12 -7.88
CA CYS A 155 22.13 -8.05 -9.09
C CYS A 155 22.31 -9.27 -9.99
N GLY A 156 23.34 -10.10 -9.74
CA GLY A 156 23.56 -11.36 -10.44
C GLY A 156 24.99 -11.54 -10.94
N LEU A 157 25.68 -12.54 -10.38
CA LEU A 157 27.04 -12.92 -10.78
C LEU A 157 27.02 -13.72 -12.09
N GLY A 158 27.96 -13.43 -12.99
CA GLY A 158 28.14 -14.17 -14.24
C GLY A 158 28.42 -15.68 -14.03
N GLY A 159 29.01 -16.07 -12.91
CA GLY A 159 29.25 -17.48 -12.56
C GLY A 159 28.12 -18.18 -11.81
N GLY A 160 27.08 -17.44 -11.38
CA GLY A 160 26.17 -17.89 -10.32
C GLY A 160 26.87 -17.88 -8.95
N GLY A 161 26.17 -17.45 -7.91
CA GLY A 161 26.72 -17.35 -6.56
C GLY A 161 25.65 -17.28 -5.48
N SER A 162 25.99 -17.75 -4.28
CA SER A 162 25.08 -17.81 -3.13
C SER A 162 24.65 -16.41 -2.65
N SER A 163 25.49 -15.40 -2.90
CA SER A 163 25.26 -14.00 -2.56
C SER A 163 24.19 -13.30 -3.41
N ASN A 164 23.75 -13.85 -4.55
CA ASN A 164 22.78 -13.21 -5.45
C ASN A 164 21.44 -12.91 -4.72
N LYS A 165 21.03 -11.64 -4.75
CA LYS A 165 19.82 -11.10 -4.11
C LYS A 165 18.78 -10.59 -5.11
N ALA A 166 19.01 -10.76 -6.41
CA ALA A 166 18.04 -10.48 -7.46
C ALA A 166 16.69 -11.12 -7.13
N GLY A 167 15.60 -10.38 -7.30
CA GLY A 167 14.25 -10.86 -7.04
C GLY A 167 13.83 -10.81 -5.58
N SER A 168 14.66 -10.32 -4.66
CA SER A 168 14.28 -10.17 -3.24
C SER A 168 13.29 -9.02 -3.01
N THR A 169 13.46 -7.89 -3.69
CA THR A 169 12.56 -6.72 -3.61
C THR A 169 12.54 -5.97 -4.94
N ILE A 170 11.42 -5.32 -5.28
CA ILE A 170 11.32 -4.47 -6.48
C ILE A 170 12.32 -3.32 -6.39
N ARG A 171 12.55 -2.76 -5.19
CA ARG A 171 13.55 -1.71 -4.99
C ARG A 171 14.93 -2.12 -5.44
N ARG A 172 15.38 -3.30 -5.02
CA ARG A 172 16.71 -3.81 -5.34
C ARG A 172 16.85 -4.06 -6.83
N ASP A 173 15.87 -4.73 -7.44
CA ASP A 173 15.86 -4.96 -8.88
C ASP A 173 15.90 -3.63 -9.66
N MET A 174 15.15 -2.63 -9.22
CA MET A 174 15.17 -1.30 -9.84
C MET A 174 16.53 -0.62 -9.70
N ALA A 175 17.16 -0.72 -8.52
CA ALA A 175 18.51 -0.19 -8.34
C ALA A 175 19.50 -0.90 -9.27
N CYS A 176 19.43 -2.22 -9.40
CA CYS A 176 20.27 -2.99 -10.31
C CYS A 176 20.13 -2.59 -11.79
N LEU A 177 18.92 -2.22 -12.21
CA LEU A 177 18.62 -1.80 -13.58
C LEU A 177 18.99 -0.34 -13.87
N CYS A 178 19.09 0.50 -12.85
CA CYS A 178 19.13 1.95 -13.03
C CYS A 178 20.36 2.64 -12.43
N ALA A 179 21.06 2.01 -11.50
CA ALA A 179 22.18 2.61 -10.81
C ALA A 179 23.49 2.43 -11.57
N LYS A 180 24.40 3.38 -11.35
CA LYS A 180 25.72 3.40 -11.96
C LYS A 180 26.67 2.42 -11.26
N GLY A 181 27.28 1.55 -12.05
CA GLY A 181 28.45 0.77 -11.62
C GLY A 181 29.68 1.65 -11.45
N THR A 182 30.78 1.03 -11.03
CA THR A 182 32.08 1.72 -10.96
C THR A 182 32.72 1.84 -12.35
N GLY A 183 33.44 2.92 -12.68
CA GLY A 183 34.12 3.08 -13.98
C GLY A 183 33.23 3.61 -15.10
N THR A 184 33.25 2.97 -16.29
CA THR A 184 32.53 3.41 -17.50
C THR A 184 31.02 3.13 -17.42
N ALA A 185 30.37 3.73 -16.42
CA ALA A 185 28.94 3.56 -16.18
C ALA A 185 28.09 4.21 -17.30
N VAL A 186 26.96 3.58 -17.59
CA VAL A 186 25.97 4.13 -18.53
C VAL A 186 25.05 5.08 -17.76
N ASN A 187 24.83 6.28 -18.30
CA ASN A 187 23.93 7.26 -17.70
C ASN A 187 22.49 7.08 -18.21
N ASN A 188 21.51 7.40 -17.36
CA ASN A 188 20.09 7.52 -17.69
C ASN A 188 19.47 6.24 -18.30
N VAL A 189 19.95 5.07 -17.86
CA VAL A 189 19.55 3.77 -18.43
C VAL A 189 18.05 3.52 -18.33
N CYS A 190 17.45 3.85 -17.19
CA CYS A 190 16.03 3.60 -16.95
C CYS A 190 15.11 4.67 -17.53
N CYS A 191 15.57 5.92 -17.59
CA CYS A 191 14.84 7.03 -18.19
C CYS A 191 15.74 8.29 -18.33
N PRO A 192 15.37 9.27 -19.17
CA PRO A 192 16.17 10.47 -19.42
C PRO A 192 16.57 11.27 -18.18
N ASP A 193 15.73 11.28 -17.13
CA ASP A 193 15.94 12.01 -15.89
C ASP A 193 16.09 11.08 -14.66
N CYS A 194 16.41 9.81 -14.90
CA CYS A 194 16.51 8.80 -13.84
C CYS A 194 17.82 8.88 -13.06
N ASP A 195 18.80 9.62 -13.56
CA ASP A 195 19.98 10.00 -12.80
C ASP A 195 19.78 11.39 -12.19
N TYR A 196 20.41 11.64 -11.05
CA TYR A 196 20.46 12.97 -10.43
C TYR A 196 21.83 13.61 -10.66
N SER A 197 21.93 14.92 -10.46
CA SER A 197 23.20 15.65 -10.60
C SER A 197 24.24 15.05 -9.68
N ASP A 198 25.44 14.83 -10.22
CA ASP A 198 26.59 14.29 -9.46
C ASP A 198 26.31 12.95 -8.79
N GLU A 199 25.42 12.14 -9.38
CA GLU A 199 25.14 10.78 -8.90
C GLU A 199 26.46 9.98 -8.80
N PRO A 200 26.86 9.55 -7.58
CA PRO A 200 28.06 8.77 -7.39
C PRO A 200 27.85 7.34 -7.91
N GLU A 201 28.96 6.66 -8.18
CA GLU A 201 28.96 5.22 -8.38
C GLU A 201 28.35 4.52 -7.16
N TRP A 202 27.67 3.40 -7.38
CA TRP A 202 27.10 2.62 -6.30
C TRP A 202 28.19 1.93 -5.49
N THR A 203 28.59 2.61 -4.42
CA THR A 203 29.62 2.17 -3.48
C THR A 203 29.10 2.06 -2.05
N SER A 204 27.80 2.28 -1.79
CA SER A 204 27.25 2.14 -0.44
C SER A 204 25.73 1.90 -0.44
N ALA A 205 25.23 1.40 0.69
CA ALA A 205 23.80 1.27 0.95
C ALA A 205 23.07 2.62 0.93
N ALA A 206 23.75 3.70 1.35
CA ALA A 206 23.23 5.06 1.27
C ALA A 206 23.01 5.49 -0.19
N HIS A 207 23.94 5.16 -1.11
CA HIS A 207 23.77 5.47 -2.53
C HIS A 207 22.60 4.69 -3.14
N ALA A 208 22.46 3.40 -2.83
CA ALA A 208 21.33 2.59 -3.27
C ALA A 208 19.98 3.20 -2.83
N LYS A 209 19.93 3.69 -1.58
CA LYS A 209 18.76 4.40 -1.06
C LYS A 209 18.50 5.70 -1.81
N THR A 210 19.49 6.58 -1.92
CA THR A 210 19.34 7.88 -2.61
C THR A 210 18.91 7.71 -4.06
N LYS A 211 19.51 6.75 -4.78
CA LYS A 211 19.10 6.41 -6.15
C LYS A 211 17.64 5.95 -6.19
N PHE A 212 17.26 5.03 -5.32
CA PHE A 212 15.88 4.55 -5.32
C PHE A 212 14.86 5.64 -4.95
N ASP A 213 15.18 6.49 -3.96
CA ASP A 213 14.33 7.63 -3.59
C ASP A 213 14.14 8.56 -4.79
N HIS A 214 15.21 8.87 -5.52
CA HIS A 214 15.13 9.66 -6.76
C HIS A 214 14.28 8.96 -7.83
N LEU A 215 14.50 7.67 -8.09
CA LEU A 215 13.72 6.90 -9.07
C LEU A 215 12.23 6.89 -8.72
N ILE A 216 11.87 6.74 -7.44
CA ILE A 216 10.48 6.82 -7.02
C ILE A 216 9.87 8.14 -7.48
N THR A 217 10.56 9.28 -7.32
CA THR A 217 10.01 10.59 -7.74
C THR A 217 9.74 10.68 -9.25
N LYS A 218 10.47 9.88 -10.06
CA LYS A 218 10.31 9.83 -11.52
C LYS A 218 9.25 8.84 -11.96
N CYS A 219 8.94 7.83 -11.16
CA CYS A 219 7.99 6.77 -11.51
C CYS A 219 6.58 7.28 -11.87
N THR A 220 6.12 8.43 -11.36
CA THR A 220 4.80 9.01 -11.74
C THR A 220 4.70 9.27 -13.23
N ALA A 221 5.78 9.74 -13.86
CA ALA A 221 5.80 10.01 -15.30
C ALA A 221 5.69 8.72 -16.15
N TYR A 222 5.98 7.56 -15.54
CA TYR A 222 5.94 6.25 -16.15
C TYR A 222 4.85 5.35 -15.55
N ALA A 223 3.94 5.93 -14.76
CA ALA A 223 2.88 5.17 -14.12
C ALA A 223 1.94 4.59 -15.20
N PRO A 224 1.63 3.28 -15.14
CA PRO A 224 0.71 2.70 -16.10
C PRO A 224 -0.69 3.30 -15.92
N THR A 225 -1.42 3.48 -17.02
CA THR A 225 -2.84 3.86 -17.00
C THR A 225 -3.75 2.70 -16.58
N LEU A 226 -3.19 1.49 -16.42
CA LEU A 226 -3.94 0.32 -15.98
C LEU A 226 -4.34 0.47 -14.51
N GLN A 227 -5.62 0.18 -14.24
CA GLN A 227 -6.11 0.04 -12.87
C GLN A 227 -5.45 -1.15 -12.18
N LEU A 228 -5.12 -0.99 -10.90
CA LEU A 228 -4.59 -2.06 -10.07
C LEU A 228 -5.70 -3.08 -9.79
N THR A 229 -5.67 -4.18 -10.53
CA THR A 229 -6.56 -5.34 -10.35
C THR A 229 -5.73 -6.62 -10.39
N SER A 230 -6.21 -7.70 -9.77
CA SER A 230 -5.50 -8.99 -9.80
C SER A 230 -5.26 -9.48 -11.23
N SER A 231 -6.19 -9.23 -12.16
CA SER A 231 -6.03 -9.57 -13.57
C SER A 231 -4.90 -8.78 -14.23
N ASN A 232 -4.86 -7.46 -14.02
CA ASN A 232 -3.83 -6.61 -14.61
C ASN A 232 -2.45 -6.89 -14.01
N LEU A 233 -2.38 -7.15 -12.70
CA LEU A 233 -1.14 -7.53 -12.04
C LEU A 233 -0.60 -8.86 -12.58
N ASN A 234 -1.46 -9.88 -12.69
CA ASN A 234 -1.06 -11.18 -13.26
C ASN A 234 -0.56 -11.05 -14.70
N LYS A 235 -1.19 -10.18 -15.52
CA LYS A 235 -0.71 -9.88 -16.88
C LYS A 235 0.66 -9.22 -16.89
N ILE A 236 0.92 -8.27 -15.98
CA ILE A 236 2.22 -7.61 -15.86
C ILE A 236 3.30 -8.61 -15.42
N LEU A 237 3.01 -9.46 -14.43
CA LEU A 237 3.94 -10.50 -13.99
C LEU A 237 4.22 -11.52 -15.09
N ALA A 238 3.19 -11.97 -15.83
CA ALA A 238 3.40 -12.83 -16.99
C ALA A 238 4.27 -12.16 -18.05
N LYS A 239 4.07 -10.86 -18.30
CA LYS A 239 4.92 -10.09 -19.23
C LYS A 239 6.37 -10.00 -18.74
N LEU A 240 6.58 -9.83 -17.43
CA LEU A 240 7.92 -9.89 -16.84
C LEU A 240 8.58 -11.24 -17.12
N HIS A 241 7.91 -12.35 -16.80
CA HIS A 241 8.42 -13.71 -17.07
C HIS A 241 8.75 -13.95 -18.54
N VAL A 242 7.90 -13.51 -19.45
CA VAL A 242 8.18 -13.56 -20.90
C VAL A 242 9.41 -12.73 -21.25
N THR A 243 9.53 -11.53 -20.70
CA THR A 243 10.66 -10.62 -20.96
C THR A 243 11.99 -11.24 -20.53
N ILE A 244 12.02 -11.87 -19.36
CA ILE A 244 13.25 -12.47 -18.80
C ILE A 244 13.53 -13.88 -19.32
N SER A 245 12.57 -14.52 -20.00
CA SER A 245 12.74 -15.89 -20.53
C SER A 245 13.76 -15.98 -21.68
N GLY A 246 14.10 -14.85 -22.30
CA GLY A 246 15.11 -14.79 -23.35
C GLY A 246 16.49 -15.20 -22.84
N ILE A 247 17.24 -15.91 -23.69
CA ILE A 247 18.64 -16.22 -23.44
C ILE A 247 19.49 -15.05 -23.94
N GLN A 248 20.31 -14.47 -23.07
CA GLN A 248 21.30 -13.45 -23.42
C GLN A 248 22.73 -14.02 -23.45
N CYS A 249 23.67 -13.25 -24.00
CA CYS A 249 25.10 -13.54 -24.15
C CYS A 249 25.48 -14.60 -25.20
N THR A 250 26.72 -14.51 -25.70
CA THR A 250 27.24 -15.34 -26.81
C THR A 250 27.77 -16.71 -26.39
N ALA A 251 28.34 -16.84 -25.19
CA ALA A 251 28.98 -18.08 -24.72
C ALA A 251 28.27 -18.74 -23.51
N ALA A 252 27.94 -17.98 -22.46
CA ALA A 252 27.40 -18.55 -21.22
C ALA A 252 25.86 -18.71 -21.20
N LYS A 253 25.16 -18.31 -22.29
CA LYS A 253 23.70 -18.40 -22.49
C LYS A 253 22.90 -18.23 -21.19
N LYS A 254 22.75 -16.98 -20.74
CA LYS A 254 22.10 -16.66 -19.46
C LYS A 254 20.59 -16.50 -19.62
N PRO A 255 19.77 -17.37 -19.00
CA PRO A 255 18.32 -17.14 -18.89
C PRO A 255 18.01 -16.21 -17.71
N TYR A 256 16.75 -15.76 -17.63
CA TYR A 256 16.21 -14.96 -16.53
C TYR A 256 16.92 -13.63 -16.31
N VAL A 257 17.34 -12.99 -17.41
CA VAL A 257 17.98 -11.68 -17.38
C VAL A 257 16.96 -10.60 -17.71
N LEU A 258 16.79 -9.65 -16.79
CA LEU A 258 16.08 -8.39 -17.03
C LEU A 258 17.11 -7.29 -17.30
N GLY A 259 16.90 -6.44 -18.30
CA GLY A 259 17.89 -5.46 -18.74
C GLY A 259 18.85 -6.05 -19.79
N HIS A 260 20.06 -5.51 -19.88
CA HIS A 260 21.03 -5.88 -20.91
C HIS A 260 22.34 -6.40 -20.32
N LEU A 261 22.82 -7.53 -20.83
CA LEU A 261 24.11 -8.13 -20.45
C LEU A 261 24.99 -8.33 -21.70
N ASP A 262 26.15 -7.68 -21.72
CA ASP A 262 27.07 -7.68 -22.86
C ASP A 262 27.94 -8.95 -22.91
N GLY A 263 28.47 -9.22 -24.12
CA GLY A 263 29.52 -10.21 -24.36
C GLY A 263 29.16 -11.63 -23.93
N ASP A 264 30.06 -12.27 -23.18
CA ASP A 264 29.86 -13.63 -22.65
C ASP A 264 29.14 -13.66 -21.29
N GLY A 265 28.92 -12.50 -20.66
CA GLY A 265 28.23 -12.37 -19.38
C GLY A 265 29.03 -12.78 -18.13
N THR A 266 30.33 -13.08 -18.25
CA THR A 266 31.18 -13.47 -17.11
C THR A 266 31.31 -12.38 -16.04
N GLY A 267 31.21 -11.10 -16.43
CA GLY A 267 31.26 -9.96 -15.53
C GLY A 267 29.96 -9.69 -14.78
N GLY A 268 28.85 -10.33 -15.17
CA GLY A 268 27.55 -10.19 -14.50
C GLY A 268 26.94 -8.79 -14.55
N CYS A 269 25.92 -8.57 -13.73
CA CYS A 269 25.21 -7.29 -13.66
C CYS A 269 25.87 -6.35 -12.66
N ASN A 270 26.82 -5.54 -13.12
CA ASN A 270 27.60 -4.63 -12.28
C ASN A 270 27.36 -3.14 -12.60
N GLY A 271 26.38 -2.81 -13.44
CA GLY A 271 26.02 -1.44 -13.76
C GLY A 271 26.91 -0.79 -14.84
N LYS A 272 27.64 -1.59 -15.62
CA LYS A 272 28.43 -1.16 -16.79
C LYS A 272 27.86 -1.76 -18.08
N SER A 273 28.04 -1.08 -19.21
CA SER A 273 27.80 -1.65 -20.55
C SER A 273 29.09 -1.65 -21.35
N GLU A 274 30.04 -2.46 -20.89
CA GLU A 274 31.29 -2.71 -21.59
C GLU A 274 31.78 -4.13 -21.30
N GLY A 275 32.42 -4.75 -22.30
CA GLY A 275 33.02 -6.08 -22.19
C GLY A 275 31.98 -7.20 -22.00
N ASN A 276 31.98 -7.79 -20.81
CA ASN A 276 31.21 -8.99 -20.43
C ASN A 276 30.21 -8.72 -19.28
N SER A 277 29.88 -7.45 -19.07
CA SER A 277 29.08 -6.96 -17.96
C SER A 277 27.79 -6.29 -18.44
N GLY A 278 26.88 -5.99 -17.52
CA GLY A 278 25.59 -5.41 -17.89
C GLY A 278 24.98 -4.50 -16.84
N VAL A 279 24.02 -3.71 -17.32
CA VAL A 279 23.02 -3.02 -16.49
C VAL A 279 21.75 -3.89 -16.52
N CYS A 280 21.65 -4.77 -15.54
CA CYS A 280 20.70 -5.87 -15.58
C CYS A 280 20.40 -6.45 -14.20
N VAL A 281 19.50 -7.43 -14.17
CA VAL A 281 19.22 -8.33 -13.05
C VAL A 281 19.25 -9.76 -13.59
N ILE A 282 20.07 -10.65 -13.01
CA ILE A 282 20.05 -12.09 -13.30
C ILE A 282 19.35 -12.80 -12.15
N TYR A 283 18.11 -13.24 -12.38
CA TYR A 283 17.37 -14.00 -11.39
C TYR A 283 17.93 -15.41 -11.24
N LYS A 284 17.86 -15.95 -10.02
CA LYS A 284 18.20 -17.35 -9.79
C LYS A 284 17.16 -18.23 -10.47
N GLU A 285 17.59 -19.41 -10.92
CA GLU A 285 16.65 -20.46 -11.27
C GLU A 285 16.14 -21.12 -9.98
N THR A 286 14.84 -21.42 -9.92
CA THR A 286 14.25 -22.13 -8.77
C THR A 286 14.92 -23.48 -8.53
N ALA A 287 15.20 -23.78 -7.26
CA ALA A 287 15.74 -25.07 -6.86
C ALA A 287 14.65 -26.16 -6.86
N GLY A 288 14.84 -27.22 -7.66
CA GLY A 288 13.94 -28.36 -7.72
C GLY A 288 12.68 -28.15 -8.58
N GLY A 289 11.95 -29.24 -8.86
CA GLY A 289 10.77 -29.26 -9.74
C GLY A 289 11.06 -29.73 -11.17
N THR A 290 9.99 -30.01 -11.94
CA THR A 290 10.08 -30.43 -13.35
C THR A 290 10.14 -29.25 -14.33
N THR A 291 9.82 -28.04 -13.87
CA THR A 291 9.82 -26.80 -14.66
C THR A 291 10.71 -25.75 -14.00
N LYS A 292 11.75 -25.35 -14.73
CA LYS A 292 12.70 -24.31 -14.33
C LYS A 292 12.08 -22.93 -14.61
N HIS A 293 12.16 -22.03 -13.64
CA HIS A 293 11.72 -20.65 -13.77
C HIS A 293 12.55 -19.71 -12.87
N ALA A 294 12.38 -18.40 -13.04
CA ALA A 294 13.04 -17.40 -12.22
C ALA A 294 12.48 -17.43 -10.77
N ASP A 295 13.39 -17.42 -9.80
CA ASP A 295 13.09 -17.27 -8.37
C ASP A 295 13.00 -15.78 -8.02
N ILE A 296 11.77 -15.28 -7.85
CA ILE A 296 11.47 -13.87 -7.61
C ILE A 296 10.57 -13.77 -6.37
N ALA A 297 11.20 -13.62 -5.21
CA ALA A 297 10.53 -13.61 -3.90
C ALA A 297 9.50 -12.47 -3.75
N TRP A 298 9.74 -11.30 -4.35
CA TRP A 298 8.81 -10.17 -4.23
C TRP A 298 7.49 -10.36 -4.99
N GLU A 299 7.37 -11.34 -5.89
CA GLU A 299 6.13 -11.57 -6.64
C GLU A 299 4.96 -11.99 -5.75
N GLN A 300 5.23 -12.82 -4.75
CA GLN A 300 4.18 -13.32 -3.86
C GLN A 300 3.52 -12.19 -3.06
N PRO A 301 4.27 -11.33 -2.35
CA PRO A 301 3.67 -10.16 -1.71
C PRO A 301 3.07 -9.19 -2.74
N ALA A 302 3.64 -9.05 -3.95
CA ALA A 302 3.02 -8.22 -4.97
C ALA A 302 1.62 -8.71 -5.35
N LYS A 303 1.42 -10.04 -5.50
CA LYS A 303 0.10 -10.66 -5.81
C LYS A 303 -0.94 -10.45 -4.72
N LEU A 304 -0.51 -10.23 -3.49
CA LEU A 304 -1.37 -10.03 -2.31
C LEU A 304 -1.60 -8.55 -1.98
N ALA A 305 -0.99 -7.64 -2.74
CA ALA A 305 -1.16 -6.18 -2.64
C ALA A 305 -2.44 -5.68 -3.35
#